data_AF-A0A1W9VYJ4-F1
#
_entry.id   AF-A0A1W9VYJ4-F1
#
_cell.length_a   1.000
_cell.length_b   1.000
_cell.length_c   1.000
_cell.angle_alpha   90.00
_cell.angle_beta   90.00
_cell.angle_gamma   90.00
#
_symmetry.space_group_name_H-M   'P 1'
#
loop_
_entity.id
_entity.type
_entity.pdbx_description
1 polymer ?
#
loop_
_entity_poly.entity_id
_entity_poly.type
_entity_poly.pdbx_seq_one_letter_code
_entity_poly.pdbx_strand_id
1 'polypeptide(L)'
;MKGRKKKPLPSYIGDEEFLSIMKFVPKQHHRLAFILGYSSGLRVSEVVNLKKEDIDLKSKRIFIKEAKGGKDRVVPLPKRFPASYLKLLPLKCGARALQMKFRLSVKKAGIKREDLHFHSLRHSFAVRCMEKGIPLNQIQVMLGHESISTTSVYLKINPKDALDNYEKLW
;
A
#
# COMPACT_ATOMS: atom_id res chain seq x y z
N MET A 1 -6.18 -33.37 -17.34
CA MET A 1 -5.49 -32.07 -17.17
C MET A 1 -5.85 -31.49 -15.80
N LYS A 2 -4.88 -31.37 -14.87
CA LYS A 2 -5.13 -30.70 -13.57
C LYS A 2 -5.36 -29.20 -13.83
N GLY A 3 -6.58 -28.71 -13.62
CA GLY A 3 -6.91 -27.30 -13.75
C GLY A 3 -6.00 -26.46 -12.86
N ARG A 4 -5.29 -25.49 -13.44
CA ARG A 4 -4.51 -24.50 -12.69
C ARG A 4 -5.46 -23.77 -11.74
N LYS A 5 -5.36 -24.04 -10.43
CA LYS A 5 -6.11 -23.31 -9.40
C LYS A 5 -5.87 -21.81 -9.60
N LYS A 6 -6.94 -21.03 -9.80
CA LYS A 6 -6.87 -19.56 -9.86
C LYS A 6 -6.15 -19.08 -8.59
N LYS A 7 -5.02 -18.38 -8.73
CA LYS A 7 -4.34 -17.79 -7.57
C LYS A 7 -5.31 -16.79 -6.92
N PRO A 8 -5.56 -16.87 -5.61
CA PRO A 8 -6.40 -15.89 -4.93
C PRO A 8 -5.76 -14.51 -5.07
N LEU A 9 -6.59 -13.47 -5.09
CA LEU A 9 -6.07 -12.11 -5.00
C LEU A 9 -5.20 -11.94 -3.76
N PRO A 10 -4.23 -11.00 -3.78
CA PRO A 10 -3.50 -10.64 -2.59
C PRO A 10 -4.48 -10.12 -1.55
N SER A 11 -4.19 -10.43 -0.30
CA SER A 11 -4.96 -9.92 0.82
C SER A 11 -4.83 -8.39 0.88
N TYR A 12 -5.96 -7.69 0.76
CA TYR A 12 -6.04 -6.23 0.91
C TYR A 12 -7.11 -5.86 1.94
N ILE A 13 -7.05 -4.63 2.41
CA ILE A 13 -7.92 -4.05 3.45
C ILE A 13 -8.69 -2.87 2.86
N GLY A 14 -10.01 -2.82 3.10
CA GLY A 14 -10.86 -1.69 2.69
C GLY A 14 -10.74 -0.47 3.62
N ASP A 15 -11.40 0.64 3.25
CA ASP A 15 -11.37 1.87 4.04
C ASP A 15 -11.94 1.70 5.45
N GLU A 16 -13.07 1.00 5.59
CA GLU A 16 -13.71 0.76 6.89
C GLU A 16 -12.86 -0.13 7.80
N GLU A 17 -12.32 -1.24 7.26
CA GLU A 17 -11.41 -2.13 7.99
C GLU A 17 -10.15 -1.37 8.44
N PHE A 18 -9.58 -0.53 7.56
CA PHE A 18 -8.41 0.28 7.89
C PHE A 18 -8.70 1.26 9.01
N LEU A 19 -9.84 1.97 8.95
CA LEU A 19 -10.26 2.88 10.02
C LEU A 19 -10.50 2.13 11.35
N SER A 20 -11.08 0.93 11.30
CA SER A 20 -11.25 0.07 12.47
C SER A 20 -9.91 -0.32 13.09
N ILE A 21 -8.94 -0.76 12.28
CA ILE A 21 -7.56 -1.08 12.73
C ILE A 21 -6.92 0.13 13.39
N MET A 22 -7.06 1.32 12.81
CA MET A 22 -6.45 2.56 13.29
C MET A 22 -6.97 2.98 14.68
N LYS A 23 -8.14 2.52 15.13
CA LYS A 23 -8.62 2.73 16.52
C LYS A 23 -7.71 2.06 17.56
N PHE A 24 -7.04 0.97 17.19
CA PHE A 24 -6.18 0.16 18.08
C PHE A 24 -4.67 0.46 17.95
N VAL A 25 -4.33 1.60 17.36
CA VAL A 25 -2.95 2.07 17.14
C VAL A 25 -2.73 3.39 17.89
N PRO A 26 -2.41 3.35 19.20
CA PRO A 26 -2.29 4.56 20.03
C PRO A 26 -0.99 5.34 19.77
N LYS A 27 0.11 4.64 19.48
CA LYS A 27 1.42 5.29 19.26
C LYS A 27 1.47 5.97 17.89
N GLN A 28 1.78 7.27 17.85
CA GLN A 28 1.77 8.05 16.62
C GLN A 28 2.73 7.53 15.53
N HIS A 29 3.93 7.05 15.90
CA HIS A 29 4.86 6.49 14.90
C HIS A 29 4.31 5.22 14.21
N HIS A 30 3.55 4.38 14.93
CA HIS A 30 2.86 3.25 14.31
C HIS A 30 1.70 3.71 13.41
N ARG A 31 0.95 4.74 13.83
CA ARG A 31 -0.12 5.32 13.01
C ARG A 31 0.43 5.85 11.70
N LEU A 32 1.51 6.63 11.77
CA LEU A 32 2.23 7.14 10.61
C LEU A 32 2.66 5.99 9.69
N ALA A 33 3.28 4.95 10.24
CA ALA A 33 3.71 3.78 9.46
C ALA A 33 2.56 3.13 8.70
N PHE A 34 1.39 2.96 9.33
CA PHE A 34 0.24 2.31 8.72
C PHE A 34 -0.38 3.20 7.64
N ILE A 35 -0.45 4.51 7.89
CA ILE A 35 -0.91 5.49 6.90
C ILE A 35 0.00 5.48 5.67
N LEU A 36 1.32 5.46 5.84
CA LEU A 36 2.27 5.43 4.72
C LEU A 36 2.17 4.13 3.91
N GLY A 37 2.00 2.98 4.57
CA GLY A 37 1.74 1.73 3.88
C GLY A 37 0.43 1.76 3.07
N TYR A 38 -0.64 2.27 3.69
CA TYR A 38 -2.00 2.25 3.15
C TYR A 38 -2.26 3.29 2.05
N SER A 39 -1.73 4.50 2.21
CA SER A 39 -2.04 5.66 1.37
C SER A 39 -0.93 5.99 0.37
N SER A 40 0.27 5.45 0.57
CA SER A 40 1.44 5.72 -0.28
C SER A 40 2.11 4.43 -0.80
N GLY A 41 1.63 3.26 -0.38
CA GLY A 41 2.10 1.97 -0.92
C GLY A 41 3.54 1.60 -0.54
N LEU A 42 4.10 2.17 0.53
CA LEU A 42 5.47 1.87 0.95
C LEU A 42 5.60 0.44 1.50
N ARG A 43 6.76 -0.18 1.24
CA ARG A 43 7.19 -1.42 1.91
C ARG A 43 7.53 -1.12 3.37
N VAL A 44 7.44 -2.11 4.24
CA VAL A 44 7.80 -1.93 5.67
C VAL A 44 9.24 -1.43 5.84
N SER A 45 10.17 -1.90 5.02
CA SER A 45 11.58 -1.45 5.02
C SER A 45 11.71 0.02 4.61
N GLU A 46 10.95 0.45 3.60
CA GLU A 46 10.92 1.85 3.16
C GLU A 46 10.31 2.74 4.25
N VAL A 47 9.25 2.29 4.92
CA VAL A 47 8.60 3.03 6.01
C VAL A 47 9.55 3.26 7.18
N VAL A 48 10.32 2.24 7.60
CA VAL A 48 11.23 2.38 8.75
C VAL A 48 12.46 3.22 8.44
N ASN A 49 12.88 3.26 7.17
CA ASN A 49 14.07 3.99 6.73
C ASN A 49 13.76 5.39 6.19
N LEU A 50 12.49 5.78 6.09
CA LEU A 50 12.08 7.06 5.52
C LEU A 50 12.59 8.24 6.36
N LYS A 51 13.25 9.20 5.73
CA LYS A 51 13.77 10.42 6.37
C LYS A 51 12.86 11.61 6.11
N LYS A 52 13.08 12.71 6.85
CA LYS A 52 12.28 13.93 6.69
C LYS A 52 12.55 14.58 5.33
N GLU A 53 13.82 14.56 4.92
CA GLU A 53 14.33 15.10 3.65
C GLU A 53 13.73 14.40 2.42
N ASP A 54 13.19 13.19 2.60
CA ASP A 54 12.54 12.43 1.53
C ASP A 54 11.08 12.87 1.30
N ILE A 55 10.53 13.77 2.12
CA ILE A 55 9.15 14.25 2.02
C ILE A 55 9.12 15.69 1.51
N ASP A 56 8.44 15.89 0.39
CA ASP A 56 8.11 17.22 -0.12
C ASP A 56 6.63 17.54 0.19
N LEU A 57 6.44 18.38 1.21
CA LEU A 57 5.12 18.84 1.65
C LEU A 57 4.43 19.77 0.64
N LYS A 58 5.20 20.47 -0.22
CA LYS A 58 4.69 21.42 -1.22
C LYS A 58 4.13 20.66 -2.41
N SER A 59 4.93 19.76 -2.99
CA SER A 59 4.50 18.93 -4.13
C SER A 59 3.67 17.71 -3.74
N LYS A 60 3.52 17.44 -2.43
CA LYS A 60 2.80 16.27 -1.87
C LYS A 60 3.38 14.94 -2.37
N ARG A 61 4.70 14.81 -2.30
CA ARG A 61 5.46 13.65 -2.79
C ARG A 61 6.37 13.08 -1.72
N ILE A 62 6.63 11.77 -1.83
CA ILE A 62 7.65 11.06 -1.07
C ILE A 62 8.64 10.47 -2.08
N PHE A 63 9.92 10.75 -1.88
CA PHE A 63 11.02 10.20 -2.66
C PHE A 63 11.55 8.93 -2.00
N ILE A 64 11.46 7.79 -2.69
CA ILE A 64 11.99 6.52 -2.19
C ILE A 64 13.34 6.28 -2.86
N LYS A 65 14.41 6.46 -2.11
CA LYS A 65 15.80 6.23 -2.53
C LYS A 65 16.18 4.76 -2.36
N GLU A 66 17.03 4.24 -3.24
CA GLU A 66 17.60 2.89 -3.12
C GLU A 66 16.55 1.77 -2.95
N ALA A 67 15.40 1.89 -3.61
CA ALA A 67 14.41 0.82 -3.58
C ALA A 67 15.02 -0.48 -4.14
N LYS A 68 14.51 -1.64 -3.68
CA LYS A 68 14.94 -2.97 -4.16
C LYS A 68 15.04 -2.96 -5.70
N GLY A 69 16.25 -3.16 -6.24
CA GLY A 69 16.57 -3.05 -7.67
C GLY A 69 17.32 -1.78 -8.09
N GLY A 70 17.69 -0.90 -7.14
CA GLY A 70 18.50 0.30 -7.39
C GLY A 70 17.78 1.43 -8.12
N LYS A 71 16.43 1.41 -8.15
CA LYS A 71 15.63 2.41 -8.86
C LYS A 71 14.90 3.32 -7.89
N ASP A 72 15.27 4.58 -7.91
CA ASP A 72 14.54 5.62 -7.20
C ASP A 72 13.14 5.76 -7.79
N ARG A 73 12.17 6.09 -6.94
CA ARG A 73 10.80 6.36 -7.38
C ARG A 73 10.11 7.37 -6.49
N VAL A 74 9.03 7.93 -7.01
CA VAL A 74 8.19 8.89 -6.30
C VAL A 74 6.82 8.28 -6.05
N VAL A 75 6.31 8.46 -4.84
CA VAL A 75 4.96 8.05 -4.45
C VAL A 75 4.18 9.23 -3.86
N PRO A 76 2.84 9.21 -3.92
CA PRO A 76 2.04 10.31 -3.37
C PRO A 76 2.18 10.38 -1.85
N LEU A 77 2.29 11.60 -1.31
CA LEU A 77 2.09 11.87 0.10
C LEU A 77 0.58 11.90 0.40
N PRO A 78 0.11 11.35 1.54
CA PRO A 78 -1.31 11.42 1.89
C PRO A 78 -1.81 12.87 1.92
N LYS A 79 -2.95 13.15 1.30
CA LYS A 79 -3.47 14.53 1.12
C LYS A 79 -3.52 15.33 2.44
N ARG A 80 -3.89 14.69 3.55
CA ARG A 80 -4.00 15.28 4.89
C ARG A 80 -2.81 14.90 5.79
N PHE A 81 -1.59 14.87 5.25
CA PHE A 81 -0.39 14.59 6.03
C PHE A 81 -0.06 15.74 7.00
N PRO A 82 -0.13 15.53 8.33
CA PRO A 82 0.23 16.57 9.30
C PRO A 82 1.73 16.85 9.28
N ALA A 83 2.14 18.11 9.19
CA ALA A 83 3.57 18.48 9.22
C ALA A 83 4.27 18.03 10.51
N SER A 84 3.53 17.90 11.62
CA SER A 84 4.04 17.36 12.88
C SER A 84 4.56 15.92 12.77
N TYR A 85 4.08 15.14 11.80
CA TYR A 85 4.56 13.77 11.56
C TYR A 85 6.00 13.73 11.06
N LEU A 86 6.52 14.82 10.49
CA LEU A 86 7.95 14.90 10.16
C LEU A 86 8.82 14.68 11.39
N LYS A 87 8.40 15.13 12.58
CA LYS A 87 9.16 14.94 13.84
C LYS A 87 9.28 13.47 14.26
N LEU A 88 8.45 12.59 13.70
CA LEU A 88 8.45 11.15 13.99
C LEU A 88 9.40 10.36 13.08
N LEU A 89 9.98 10.98 12.04
CA LEU A 89 10.89 10.34 11.10
C LEU A 89 12.36 10.62 11.44
N PRO A 90 13.26 9.63 11.25
CA PRO A 90 12.95 8.22 10.98
C PRO A 90 12.23 7.56 12.15
N LEU A 91 11.42 6.54 11.87
CA LEU A 91 10.63 5.89 12.91
C LEU A 91 11.54 5.21 13.93
N LYS A 92 11.30 5.46 15.22
CA LYS A 92 12.01 4.81 16.33
C LYS A 92 11.52 3.38 16.59
N CYS A 93 11.35 2.58 15.54
CA CYS A 93 10.95 1.17 15.61
C CYS A 93 11.38 0.38 14.37
N GLY A 94 11.74 -0.89 14.55
CA GLY A 94 12.10 -1.77 13.44
C GLY A 94 10.90 -2.40 12.72
N ALA A 95 11.17 -3.01 11.55
CA ALA A 95 10.14 -3.62 10.70
C ALA A 95 9.35 -4.73 11.40
N ARG A 96 10.03 -5.58 12.18
CA ARG A 96 9.38 -6.66 12.96
C ARG A 96 8.39 -6.11 13.99
N ALA A 97 8.72 -4.99 14.65
CA ALA A 97 7.83 -4.36 15.60
C ALA A 97 6.56 -3.83 14.92
N LEU A 98 6.69 -3.21 13.74
CA LEU A 98 5.54 -2.77 12.94
C LEU A 98 4.66 -3.93 12.48
N GLN A 99 5.26 -5.00 11.97
CA GLN A 99 4.54 -6.19 11.54
C GLN A 99 3.76 -6.85 12.69
N MET A 100 4.41 -7.01 13.84
CA MET A 100 3.76 -7.54 15.04
C MET A 100 2.64 -6.63 15.52
N LYS A 101 2.88 -5.32 15.58
CA LYS A 101 1.86 -4.37 16.00
C LYS A 101 0.66 -4.36 15.05
N PHE A 102 0.91 -4.46 13.74
CA PHE A 102 -0.14 -4.54 12.74
C PHE A 102 -1.02 -5.77 12.96
N ARG A 103 -0.42 -6.96 13.08
CA ARG A 103 -1.15 -8.21 13.35
C ARG A 103 -1.99 -8.11 14.63
N LEU A 104 -1.43 -7.54 15.70
CA LEU A 104 -2.16 -7.32 16.96
C LEU A 104 -3.34 -6.36 16.78
N SER A 105 -3.16 -5.26 16.04
CA SER A 105 -4.23 -4.30 15.78
C SER A 105 -5.34 -4.87 14.90
N VAL A 106 -5.02 -5.72 13.92
CA VAL A 106 -6.02 -6.47 13.12
C VAL A 106 -6.85 -7.39 14.01
N LYS A 107 -6.19 -8.17 14.89
CA LYS A 107 -6.90 -9.05 15.85
C LYS A 107 -7.80 -8.26 16.79
N LYS A 108 -7.32 -7.13 17.33
CA LYS A 108 -8.11 -6.26 18.23
C LYS A 108 -9.29 -5.59 17.53
N ALA A 109 -9.18 -5.34 16.22
CA ALA A 109 -10.27 -4.84 15.40
C ALA A 109 -11.36 -5.88 15.10
N GLY A 110 -11.21 -7.13 15.57
CA GLY A 110 -12.19 -8.20 15.35
C GLY A 110 -12.17 -8.78 13.92
N ILE A 111 -11.15 -8.44 13.12
CA ILE A 111 -11.05 -8.89 11.72
C ILE A 111 -10.55 -10.33 11.70
N LYS A 112 -11.40 -11.27 11.28
CA LYS A 112 -11.14 -12.73 11.22
C LYS A 112 -10.38 -13.14 9.95
N ARG A 113 -9.31 -12.42 9.61
CA ARG A 113 -8.50 -12.65 8.39
C ARG A 113 -7.03 -12.82 8.76
N GLU A 114 -6.56 -14.06 8.67
CA GLU A 114 -5.18 -14.43 9.07
C GLU A 114 -4.14 -14.12 7.99
N ASP A 115 -4.58 -13.97 6.74
CA ASP A 115 -3.80 -13.60 5.56
C ASP A 115 -3.36 -12.12 5.56
N LEU A 116 -3.83 -11.32 6.51
CA LEU A 116 -3.49 -9.91 6.63
C LEU A 116 -2.13 -9.69 7.29
N HIS A 117 -1.23 -9.05 6.56
CA HIS A 117 0.10 -8.64 7.02
C HIS A 117 0.36 -7.18 6.68
N PHE A 118 1.46 -6.61 7.16
CA PHE A 118 1.78 -5.20 6.87
C PHE A 118 1.81 -4.91 5.36
N HIS A 119 2.23 -5.89 4.54
CA HIS A 119 2.23 -5.76 3.08
C HIS A 119 0.82 -5.65 2.47
N SER A 120 -0.22 -6.14 3.15
CA SER A 120 -1.62 -5.97 2.74
C SER A 120 -2.04 -4.50 2.66
N LEU A 121 -1.41 -3.61 3.44
CA LEU A 121 -1.63 -2.17 3.32
C LEU A 121 -1.20 -1.63 1.96
N ARG A 122 -0.06 -2.12 1.45
CA ARG A 122 0.41 -1.77 0.11
C ARG A 122 -0.46 -2.39 -0.99
N HIS A 123 -0.96 -3.60 -0.77
CA HIS A 123 -1.96 -4.19 -1.66
C HIS A 123 -3.23 -3.33 -1.70
N SER A 124 -3.70 -2.81 -0.56
CA SER A 124 -4.81 -1.85 -0.52
C SER A 124 -4.54 -0.62 -1.35
N PHE A 125 -3.35 -0.01 -1.24
CA PHE A 125 -2.98 1.13 -2.08
C PHE A 125 -3.12 0.80 -3.57
N ALA A 126 -2.58 -0.34 -4.00
CA ALA A 126 -2.64 -0.78 -5.40
C ALA A 126 -4.09 -0.96 -5.89
N VAL A 127 -4.91 -1.68 -5.11
CA VAL A 127 -6.32 -1.93 -5.41
C VAL A 127 -7.09 -0.60 -5.51
N ARG A 128 -6.89 0.30 -4.55
CA ARG A 128 -7.55 1.62 -4.55
C ARG A 128 -7.14 2.50 -5.71
N CYS A 129 -5.88 2.45 -6.14
CA CYS A 129 -5.43 3.15 -7.34
C CYS A 129 -6.14 2.60 -8.58
N MET A 130 -6.23 1.28 -8.69
CA MET A 130 -6.90 0.61 -9.81
C MET A 130 -8.41 0.89 -9.84
N GLU A 131 -9.09 0.86 -8.69
CA GLU A 131 -10.52 1.22 -8.55
C GLU A 131 -10.79 2.68 -8.95
N LYS A 132 -9.80 3.56 -8.82
CA LYS A 132 -9.85 4.96 -9.29
C LYS A 132 -9.46 5.13 -10.75
N GLY A 133 -9.28 4.04 -11.49
CA GLY A 133 -8.93 4.07 -12.91
C GLY A 133 -7.47 4.42 -13.20
N ILE A 134 -6.57 4.36 -12.22
CA ILE A 134 -5.15 4.61 -12.48
C ILE A 134 -4.58 3.43 -13.30
N PRO A 135 -3.96 3.69 -14.47
CA PRO A 135 -3.41 2.63 -15.30
C PRO A 135 -2.39 1.74 -14.57
N LEU A 136 -2.43 0.44 -14.84
CA LEU A 136 -1.62 -0.55 -14.11
C LEU A 136 -0.12 -0.29 -14.22
N ASN A 137 0.35 0.17 -15.38
CA ASN A 137 1.75 0.53 -15.60
C ASN A 137 2.19 1.70 -14.69
N GLN A 138 1.31 2.67 -14.45
CA GLN A 138 1.58 3.76 -13.51
C GLN A 138 1.62 3.27 -12.06
N ILE A 139 0.69 2.37 -11.68
CA ILE A 139 0.70 1.72 -10.36
C ILE A 139 1.99 0.94 -10.14
N GLN A 140 2.43 0.19 -11.16
CA GLN A 140 3.68 -0.56 -11.10
C GLN A 140 4.90 0.34 -10.86
N VAL A 141 4.98 1.48 -11.55
CA VAL A 141 6.04 2.47 -11.37
C VAL A 141 6.03 3.02 -9.94
N MET A 142 4.87 3.44 -9.42
CA MET A 142 4.74 3.94 -8.04
C MET A 142 5.12 2.88 -7.00
N LEU A 143 4.75 1.62 -7.23
CA LEU A 143 5.08 0.54 -6.31
C LEU A 143 6.55 0.09 -6.46
N GLY A 144 7.18 0.31 -7.61
CA GLY A 144 8.52 -0.20 -7.90
C GLY A 144 8.54 -1.73 -7.91
N HIS A 145 7.60 -2.36 -8.63
CA HIS A 145 7.68 -3.79 -8.91
C HIS A 145 8.58 -4.03 -10.12
N GLU A 146 9.62 -4.85 -9.96
CA GLU A 146 10.53 -5.26 -11.03
C GLU A 146 9.81 -6.10 -12.11
N SER A 147 8.73 -6.79 -11.73
CA SER A 147 7.94 -7.61 -12.64
C SER A 147 6.51 -7.09 -12.75
N ILE A 148 6.03 -6.97 -13.99
CA ILE A 148 4.61 -6.72 -14.31
C ILE A 148 3.73 -7.79 -13.64
N SER A 149 4.22 -9.04 -13.55
CA SER A 149 3.52 -10.18 -12.93
C SER A 149 3.12 -9.94 -11.48
N THR A 150 3.84 -9.10 -10.73
CA THR A 150 3.48 -8.74 -9.34
C THR A 150 2.30 -7.75 -9.30
N THR A 151 2.10 -6.99 -10.36
CA THR A 151 1.02 -6.00 -10.51
C THR A 151 -0.19 -6.59 -11.24
N SER A 152 0.02 -7.50 -12.21
CA SER A 152 -1.04 -8.23 -12.92
C SER A 152 -1.92 -9.06 -11.99
N VAL A 153 -1.42 -9.41 -10.80
CA VAL A 153 -2.20 -10.09 -9.78
C VAL A 153 -3.42 -9.26 -9.31
N TYR A 154 -3.44 -7.94 -9.53
CA TYR A 154 -4.63 -7.11 -9.24
C TYR A 154 -5.65 -7.09 -10.37
N LEU A 155 -5.30 -7.56 -11.58
CA LEU A 155 -6.23 -7.57 -12.71
C LEU A 155 -7.30 -8.65 -12.50
N LYS A 156 -8.47 -8.23 -12.03
CA LYS A 156 -9.73 -8.96 -12.19
C LYS A 156 -10.46 -8.40 -13.42
N ILE A 157 -9.92 -8.61 -14.60
CA ILE A 157 -10.66 -8.26 -15.82
C ILE A 157 -11.59 -9.44 -16.13
N ASN A 158 -12.89 -9.20 -16.01
CA ASN A 158 -13.90 -10.08 -16.61
C ASN A 158 -13.89 -9.82 -18.13
N PRO A 159 -13.80 -10.85 -18.98
CA PRO A 159 -13.86 -10.68 -20.43
C PRO A 159 -15.09 -9.88 -20.90
N LYS A 160 -16.22 -10.01 -20.20
CA LYS A 160 -17.43 -9.24 -20.49
C LYS A 160 -17.21 -7.74 -20.26
N ASP A 161 -16.69 -7.36 -19.10
CA ASP A 161 -16.41 -5.96 -18.77
C ASP A 161 -15.36 -5.33 -19.72
N ALA A 162 -14.42 -6.14 -20.24
CA ALA A 162 -13.45 -5.68 -21.24
C ALA A 162 -14.13 -5.38 -22.58
N LEU A 163 -15.05 -6.24 -23.01
CA LEU A 163 -15.82 -6.07 -24.25
C LEU A 163 -16.78 -4.88 -24.13
N ASP A 164 -17.52 -4.78 -23.04
CA ASP A 164 -18.45 -3.68 -22.76
C ASP A 164 -17.75 -2.31 -22.76
N ASN A 165 -16.48 -2.25 -22.34
CA ASN A 165 -15.68 -1.02 -22.40
C ASN A 165 -15.14 -0.71 -23.79
N TYR A 166 -14.84 -1.73 -24.60
CA TYR A 166 -14.43 -1.57 -26.00
C TYR A 166 -15.59 -1.08 -26.87
N GLU A 167 -16.78 -1.63 -26.67
CA GLU A 167 -17.97 -1.24 -27.43
C GLU A 167 -18.38 0.22 -27.14
N LYS A 168 -18.11 0.74 -25.95
CA LYS A 168 -18.33 2.16 -25.58
C LYS A 168 -17.37 3.15 -26.24
N LEU A 169 -16.35 2.68 -26.98
CA LEU A 169 -15.43 3.55 -27.73
C LEU A 169 -16.01 4.01 -29.07
N TRP A 170 -17.13 3.42 -29.48
CA TRP A 170 -17.86 3.68 -30.72
C TRP A 170 -19.30 4.08 -30.41
#